data_AF-A0A378T8A1-F1
#
_entry.id   AF-A0A378T8A1-F1
#
_cell.length_a   1.000
_cell.length_b   1.000
_cell.length_c   1.000
_cell.angle_alpha   90.00
_cell.angle_beta   90.00
_cell.angle_gamma   90.00
#
_symmetry.space_group_name_H-M   'P 1'
#
loop_
_entity.id
_entity.type
_entity.pdbx_description
1 polymer ?
#
loop_
_entity_poly.entity_id
_entity_poly.type
_entity_poly.pdbx_seq_one_letter_code
_entity_poly.pdbx_strand_id
1 'polypeptide(L)'
;MASRNTVVRSLHDLGAAAWFGGSLMGAVGVNGAAASVRDPRDRAKVAAVGWGKWAPVSAAAIGAHLIGGAGLLYANRGRAKNQAGVTSNTVTKIAVTGAALGATVASGVLGAKAAQGEGHPIEGATEPAPGTPDDVAAAQRQLRYLQGVLPLLTGAILILSAQQGEQQRPTQMLAGVGSALARR
;
A
#
# COMPACT_ATOMS: atom_id res chain seq x y z
N MET A 1 13.04 24.52 -21.50
CA MET A 1 13.65 24.21 -20.19
C MET A 1 13.22 22.82 -19.77
N ALA A 2 14.14 21.94 -19.37
CA ALA A 2 13.77 20.66 -18.79
C ALA A 2 13.08 20.92 -17.43
N SER A 3 11.74 20.83 -17.39
CA SER A 3 10.99 20.99 -16.15
C SER A 3 11.35 19.84 -15.20
N ARG A 4 11.99 20.16 -14.08
CA ARG A 4 12.30 19.16 -13.05
C ARG A 4 10.99 18.79 -12.32
N ASN A 5 10.60 17.53 -12.40
CA ASN A 5 9.41 17.00 -11.70
C ASN A 5 9.71 16.62 -10.24
N THR A 6 10.69 17.26 -9.58
CA THR A 6 11.21 16.84 -8.27
C THR A 6 10.12 16.80 -7.20
N VAL A 7 9.25 17.81 -7.14
CA VAL A 7 8.16 17.87 -6.16
C VAL A 7 7.16 16.73 -6.37
N VAL A 8 6.67 16.57 -7.59
CA VAL A 8 5.71 15.53 -7.96
C VAL A 8 6.29 14.13 -7.73
N ARG A 9 7.58 13.93 -8.05
CA ARG A 9 8.30 12.69 -7.77
C ARG A 9 8.47 12.44 -6.27
N SER A 10 8.74 13.48 -5.48
CA SER A 10 8.86 13.36 -4.02
C SER A 10 7.52 12.96 -3.40
N LEU A 11 6.41 13.58 -3.81
CA LEU A 11 5.06 13.18 -3.39
C LEU A 11 4.78 11.72 -3.71
N HIS A 12 5.10 11.31 -4.93
CA HIS A 12 4.95 9.94 -5.40
C HIS A 12 5.75 8.93 -4.56
N ASP A 13 7.05 9.19 -4.38
CA ASP A 13 7.99 8.24 -3.76
C ASP A 13 7.83 8.20 -2.23
N LEU A 14 7.70 9.36 -1.57
CA LEU A 14 7.47 9.43 -0.12
C LEU A 14 6.09 8.87 0.26
N GLY A 15 5.07 9.15 -0.55
CA GLY A 15 3.72 8.59 -0.33
C GLY A 15 3.72 7.06 -0.40
N ALA A 16 4.37 6.47 -1.40
CA ALA A 16 4.52 5.02 -1.51
C ALA A 16 5.31 4.44 -0.33
N ALA A 17 6.43 5.08 0.05
CA ALA A 17 7.28 4.61 1.14
C ALA A 17 6.55 4.63 2.49
N ALA A 18 5.81 5.70 2.79
CA ALA A 18 5.02 5.81 4.00
C ALA A 18 3.86 4.80 4.01
N TRP A 19 3.20 4.57 2.88
CA TRP A 19 2.14 3.57 2.77
C TRP A 19 2.67 2.14 2.99
N PHE A 20 3.77 1.77 2.32
CA PHE A 20 4.45 0.50 2.53
C PHE A 20 4.93 0.32 3.97
N GLY A 21 5.76 1.25 4.45
CA GLY A 21 6.35 1.19 5.78
C GLY A 21 5.29 1.18 6.89
N GLY A 22 4.24 1.98 6.74
CA GLY A 22 3.11 2.01 7.68
C GLY A 22 2.32 0.72 7.71
N SER A 23 2.06 0.11 6.54
CA SER A 23 1.37 -1.19 6.48
C SER A 23 2.18 -2.29 7.18
N LEU A 24 3.50 -2.32 6.96
CA LEU A 24 4.39 -3.31 7.56
C LEU A 24 4.55 -3.07 9.07
N MET A 25 4.78 -1.83 9.48
CA MET A 25 4.90 -1.46 10.90
C MET A 25 3.58 -1.69 11.65
N GLY A 26 2.44 -1.47 11.01
CA GLY A 26 1.14 -1.78 11.60
C GLY A 26 0.94 -3.29 11.79
N ALA A 27 1.20 -4.08 10.73
CA ALA A 27 1.05 -5.53 10.77
C ALA A 27 1.97 -6.20 11.80
N VAL A 28 3.21 -5.73 11.92
CA VAL A 28 4.23 -6.32 12.79
C VAL A 28 4.27 -5.64 14.16
N GLY A 29 4.53 -4.33 14.17
CA GLY A 29 4.78 -3.57 15.39
C GLY A 29 3.52 -3.25 16.18
N VAL A 30 2.50 -2.67 15.54
CA VAL A 30 1.26 -2.29 16.25
C VAL A 30 0.54 -3.53 16.76
N ASN A 31 0.37 -4.55 15.92
CA ASN A 31 -0.32 -5.77 16.33
C ASN A 31 0.51 -6.60 17.32
N GLY A 32 1.83 -6.69 17.13
CA GLY A 32 2.72 -7.36 18.07
C GLY A 32 2.70 -6.70 19.45
N ALA A 33 2.75 -5.36 19.49
CA ALA A 33 2.61 -4.61 20.73
C ALA A 33 1.24 -4.84 21.39
N ALA A 34 0.15 -4.84 20.60
CA ALA A 34 -1.18 -5.13 21.12
C ALA A 34 -1.29 -6.54 21.72
N ALA A 35 -0.68 -7.55 21.09
CA ALA A 35 -0.67 -8.93 21.61
C ALA A 35 0.06 -9.06 22.97
N SER A 36 0.99 -8.16 23.27
CA SER A 36 1.72 -8.16 24.55
C SER A 36 0.91 -7.60 25.74
N VAL A 37 -0.30 -7.05 25.49
CA VAL A 37 -1.17 -6.52 26.55
C VAL A 37 -1.67 -7.67 27.44
N ARG A 38 -1.56 -7.45 28.76
CA ARG A 38 -1.83 -8.47 29.78
C ARG A 38 -3.30 -8.90 29.83
N ASP A 39 -4.24 -7.96 29.78
CA ASP A 39 -5.66 -8.29 29.70
C ASP A 39 -6.05 -8.55 28.24
N PRO A 40 -6.47 -9.77 27.87
CA PRO A 40 -6.88 -10.09 26.50
C PRO A 40 -8.04 -9.23 25.98
N ARG A 41 -8.86 -8.66 26.87
CA ARG A 41 -10.01 -7.82 26.51
C ARG A 41 -9.61 -6.42 26.06
N ASP A 42 -8.41 -5.97 26.44
CA ASP A 42 -7.84 -4.66 26.08
C ASP A 42 -7.04 -4.70 24.77
N ARG A 43 -6.62 -5.89 24.31
CA ARG A 43 -5.78 -6.06 23.11
C ARG A 43 -6.43 -5.45 21.87
N ALA A 44 -7.74 -5.67 21.68
CA ALA A 44 -8.50 -5.16 20.53
C ALA A 44 -8.46 -3.63 20.47
N LYS A 45 -8.69 -2.99 21.62
CA LYS A 45 -8.69 -1.55 21.79
C LYS A 45 -7.32 -0.95 21.52
N VAL A 46 -6.26 -1.55 22.06
CA VAL A 46 -4.88 -1.05 21.86
C VAL A 46 -4.49 -1.10 20.39
N ALA A 47 -4.79 -2.21 19.70
CA ALA A 47 -4.59 -2.30 18.25
C ALA A 47 -5.40 -1.25 17.49
N ALA A 48 -6.71 -1.13 17.79
CA ALA A 48 -7.61 -0.19 17.13
C ALA A 48 -7.16 1.26 17.31
N VAL A 49 -6.69 1.65 18.50
CA VAL A 49 -6.14 2.98 18.77
C VAL A 49 -4.87 3.23 17.96
N GLY A 50 -3.96 2.24 17.89
CA GLY A 50 -2.74 2.34 17.10
C GLY A 50 -3.04 2.56 15.61
N TRP A 51 -3.92 1.74 15.04
CA TRP A 51 -4.37 1.87 13.66
C TRP A 51 -5.15 3.17 13.41
N GLY A 52 -6.00 3.58 14.35
CA GLY A 52 -6.76 4.83 14.28
C GLY A 52 -5.86 6.07 14.23
N LYS A 53 -4.75 6.08 14.98
CA LYS A 53 -3.75 7.15 14.92
C LYS A 53 -2.97 7.15 13.59
N TRP A 54 -2.75 5.98 13.00
CA TRP A 54 -2.07 5.85 11.71
C TRP A 54 -2.95 6.20 10.52
N ALA A 55 -4.27 5.96 10.60
CA ALA A 55 -5.18 6.07 9.46
C ALA A 55 -5.14 7.43 8.73
N PRO A 56 -5.13 8.60 9.41
CA PRO A 56 -5.00 9.89 8.72
C PRO A 56 -3.67 10.05 7.99
N VAL A 57 -2.57 9.55 8.57
CA VAL A 57 -1.23 9.57 7.95
C VAL A 57 -1.20 8.67 6.73
N SER A 58 -1.80 7.48 6.82
CA SER A 58 -1.96 6.56 5.69
C SER A 58 -2.75 7.21 4.55
N ALA A 59 -3.88 7.85 4.85
CA ALA A 59 -4.68 8.56 3.85
C ALA A 59 -3.90 9.68 3.16
N ALA A 60 -3.14 10.47 3.92
CA ALA A 60 -2.27 11.50 3.36
C ALA A 60 -1.15 10.92 2.48
N ALA A 61 -0.52 9.83 2.91
CA ALA A 61 0.52 9.13 2.14
C ALA A 61 -0.02 8.58 0.82
N ILE A 62 -1.19 7.95 0.84
CA ILE A 62 -1.89 7.46 -0.35
C ILE A 62 -2.23 8.64 -1.28
N GLY A 63 -2.80 9.71 -0.73
CA GLY A 63 -3.13 10.92 -1.50
C GLY A 63 -1.90 11.52 -2.19
N ALA A 64 -0.80 11.68 -1.46
CA ALA A 64 0.47 12.15 -2.01
C ALA A 64 0.99 11.23 -3.13
N HIS A 65 0.92 9.91 -2.93
CA HIS A 65 1.33 8.93 -3.93
C HIS A 65 0.52 9.07 -5.23
N LEU A 66 -0.81 9.17 -5.12
CA LEU A 66 -1.70 9.27 -6.26
C LEU A 66 -1.54 10.60 -7.02
N ILE A 67 -1.44 11.72 -6.30
CA ILE A 67 -1.20 13.04 -6.90
C ILE A 67 0.16 13.05 -7.64
N GLY A 68 1.19 12.53 -6.98
CA GLY A 68 2.51 12.39 -7.59
C GLY A 68 2.50 11.47 -8.82
N GLY A 69 1.81 10.33 -8.73
CA GLY A 69 1.67 9.37 -9.82
C GLY A 69 0.95 9.95 -11.04
N ALA A 70 -0.16 10.66 -10.82
CA ALA A 70 -0.89 11.34 -11.89
C ALA A 70 -0.04 12.41 -12.59
N GLY A 71 0.69 13.23 -11.81
CA GLY A 71 1.59 14.24 -12.36
C GLY A 71 2.76 13.62 -13.16
N LEU A 72 3.36 12.54 -12.67
CA LEU A 72 4.41 11.81 -13.39
C LEU A 72 3.89 11.16 -14.68
N LEU A 73 2.68 10.58 -14.65
CA LEU A 73 2.05 9.99 -15.83
C LEU A 73 1.75 11.07 -16.89
N TYR A 74 1.23 12.22 -16.47
CA TYR A 74 0.98 13.35 -17.36
C TYR A 74 2.26 13.88 -18.01
N ALA A 75 3.33 14.05 -17.21
CA ALA A 75 4.62 14.53 -17.69
C ALA A 75 5.33 13.52 -18.62
N ASN A 76 5.10 12.22 -18.43
CA ASN A 76 5.73 11.14 -19.22
C ASN A 76 4.81 10.53 -20.28
N ARG A 77 3.66 11.14 -20.58
CA ARG A 77 2.63 10.57 -21.47
C ARG A 77 3.15 10.15 -22.86
N GLY A 78 4.12 10.87 -23.42
CA GLY A 78 4.73 10.51 -24.70
C GLY A 78 5.50 9.19 -24.62
N ARG A 79 6.26 8.98 -23.54
CA ARG A 79 7.01 7.75 -23.31
C ARG A 79 6.07 6.57 -23.01
N ALA A 80 5.04 6.81 -22.20
CA ALA A 80 4.04 5.80 -21.90
C ALA A 80 3.27 5.32 -23.15
N LYS A 81 3.15 6.14 -24.19
CA LYS A 81 2.53 5.75 -25.47
C LYS A 81 3.50 5.07 -26.44
N ASN A 82 4.78 5.47 -26.42
CA ASN A 82 5.72 5.15 -27.50
C ASN A 82 6.85 4.19 -27.09
N GLN A 83 6.99 3.85 -25.80
CA GLN A 83 8.03 2.96 -25.29
C GLN A 83 7.38 1.75 -24.62
N ALA A 84 7.34 0.60 -25.31
CA ALA A 84 6.56 -0.58 -24.90
C ALA A 84 6.85 -1.08 -23.47
N GLY A 85 8.12 -1.04 -23.03
CA GLY A 85 8.52 -1.40 -21.67
C GLY A 85 7.98 -0.45 -20.59
N VAL A 86 7.77 0.83 -20.94
CA VAL A 86 7.16 1.83 -20.04
C VAL A 86 5.65 1.69 -20.04
N THR A 87 5.02 1.38 -21.17
CA THR A 87 3.57 1.14 -21.25
C THR A 87 3.14 -0.01 -20.35
N SER A 88 3.77 -1.20 -20.53
CA SER A 88 3.44 -2.38 -19.73
C SER A 88 3.66 -2.14 -18.24
N ASN A 89 4.80 -1.58 -17.85
CA ASN A 89 5.10 -1.25 -16.45
C ASN A 89 4.07 -0.25 -15.87
N THR A 90 3.66 0.77 -16.64
CA THR A 90 2.63 1.72 -16.22
C THR A 90 1.29 1.05 -15.95
N VAL A 91 0.84 0.17 -16.86
CA VAL A 91 -0.42 -0.57 -16.69
C VAL A 91 -0.35 -1.48 -15.46
N THR A 92 0.72 -2.26 -15.32
CA THR A 92 0.92 -3.13 -14.15
C THR A 92 0.90 -2.33 -12.85
N LYS A 93 1.60 -1.19 -12.80
CA LYS A 93 1.63 -0.34 -11.61
C LYS A 93 0.27 0.25 -11.26
N ILE A 94 -0.52 0.67 -12.24
CA ILE A 94 -1.90 1.14 -12.01
C ILE A 94 -2.75 0.02 -11.41
N ALA A 95 -2.69 -1.19 -11.98
CA ALA A 95 -3.44 -2.34 -11.48
C ALA A 95 -3.04 -2.71 -10.04
N VAL A 96 -1.73 -2.78 -9.75
CA VAL A 96 -1.22 -3.06 -8.39
C VAL A 96 -1.63 -1.94 -7.41
N THR A 97 -1.59 -0.68 -7.84
CA THR A 97 -2.03 0.45 -7.01
C THR A 97 -3.52 0.36 -6.69
N GLY A 98 -4.36 0.02 -7.67
CA GLY A 98 -5.79 -0.20 -7.46
C GLY A 98 -6.07 -1.34 -6.50
N ALA A 99 -5.35 -2.47 -6.63
CA ALA A 99 -5.46 -3.59 -5.69
C ALA A 99 -5.04 -3.18 -4.26
N ALA A 100 -3.95 -2.42 -4.12
CA ALA A 100 -3.48 -1.93 -2.81
C ALA A 100 -4.50 -0.98 -2.16
N LEU A 101 -5.14 -0.11 -2.95
CA LEU A 101 -6.22 0.76 -2.48
C LEU A 101 -7.41 -0.06 -1.98
N GLY A 102 -7.87 -1.03 -2.77
CA GLY A 102 -8.97 -1.91 -2.40
C GLY A 102 -8.68 -2.68 -1.11
N ALA A 103 -7.48 -3.26 -1.00
CA ALA A 103 -7.04 -3.95 0.20
C ALA A 103 -6.91 -3.02 1.42
N THR A 104 -6.53 -1.74 1.24
CA THR A 104 -6.48 -0.75 2.33
C THR A 104 -7.88 -0.42 2.83
N VAL A 105 -8.82 -0.17 1.92
CA VAL A 105 -10.22 0.11 2.28
C VAL A 105 -10.84 -1.10 2.98
N ALA A 106 -10.65 -2.31 2.44
CA ALA A 106 -11.13 -3.54 3.06
C ALA A 106 -10.53 -3.74 4.46
N SER A 107 -9.23 -3.48 4.63
CA SER A 107 -8.57 -3.53 5.94
C SER A 107 -9.16 -2.52 6.93
N GLY A 108 -9.51 -1.32 6.47
CA GLY A 108 -10.17 -0.31 7.31
C GLY A 108 -11.55 -0.76 7.79
N VAL A 109 -12.38 -1.29 6.88
CA VAL A 109 -13.72 -1.80 7.20
C VAL A 109 -13.66 -2.98 8.17
N LEU A 110 -12.81 -3.96 7.87
CA LEU A 110 -12.62 -5.13 8.74
C LEU A 110 -11.98 -4.75 10.07
N GLY A 111 -11.08 -3.77 10.10
CA GLY A 111 -10.48 -3.22 11.32
C GLY A 111 -11.51 -2.57 12.22
N ALA A 112 -12.41 -1.76 11.65
CA ALA A 112 -13.53 -1.19 12.38
C ALA A 112 -14.48 -2.27 12.91
N LYS A 113 -14.69 -3.36 12.16
CA LYS A 113 -15.47 -4.51 12.64
C LYS A 113 -14.78 -5.25 13.78
N ALA A 114 -13.46 -5.51 13.65
CA ALA A 114 -12.67 -6.17 14.69
C ALA A 114 -12.62 -5.35 15.99
N ALA A 115 -12.63 -4.02 15.90
CA ALA A 115 -12.69 -3.12 17.06
C ALA A 115 -13.99 -3.25 17.87
N GLN A 116 -15.09 -3.72 17.26
CA GLN A 116 -16.35 -3.99 17.99
C GLN A 116 -16.22 -5.16 18.97
N GLY A 117 -15.15 -5.95 18.88
CA GLY A 117 -14.81 -6.98 19.85
C GLY A 117 -14.25 -6.45 21.18
N GLU A 118 -14.18 -5.12 21.38
CA GLU A 118 -13.75 -4.54 22.67
C GLU A 118 -14.53 -5.17 23.84
N GLY A 119 -13.81 -5.48 24.92
CA GLY A 119 -14.38 -6.15 26.10
C GLY A 119 -14.48 -7.67 25.98
N HIS A 120 -14.31 -8.24 24.79
CA HIS A 120 -14.19 -9.69 24.58
C HIS A 120 -12.72 -10.09 24.49
N PRO A 121 -12.34 -11.26 25.03
CA PRO A 121 -10.98 -11.74 24.91
C PRO A 121 -10.64 -12.01 23.43
N ILE A 122 -9.48 -11.53 22.99
CA ILE A 122 -8.85 -11.90 21.72
C ILE A 122 -7.39 -12.30 21.97
N GLU A 123 -6.82 -13.13 21.09
CA GLU A 123 -5.40 -13.50 21.22
C GLU A 123 -4.49 -12.39 20.69
N GLY A 124 -4.86 -11.79 19.55
CA GLY A 124 -4.10 -10.74 18.89
C GLY A 124 -4.98 -9.96 17.93
N ALA A 125 -4.47 -8.86 17.36
CA ALA A 125 -5.26 -7.99 16.49
C ALA A 125 -5.92 -8.74 15.30
N THR A 126 -5.36 -9.87 14.88
CA THR A 126 -5.86 -10.72 13.80
C THR A 126 -6.11 -12.17 14.21
N GLU A 127 -6.04 -12.44 15.50
CA GLU A 127 -6.13 -13.79 16.07
C GLU A 127 -7.30 -13.80 17.07
N PRO A 128 -8.42 -14.47 16.74
CA PRO A 128 -9.52 -14.63 17.67
C PRO A 128 -9.17 -15.60 18.80
N ALA A 129 -9.79 -15.40 19.96
CA ALA A 129 -9.80 -16.34 21.08
C ALA A 129 -11.13 -17.13 21.10
N PRO A 130 -11.24 -18.22 21.88
CA PRO A 130 -12.48 -19.00 21.98
C PRO A 130 -13.72 -18.21 22.44
N GLY A 131 -13.53 -17.11 23.17
CA GLY A 131 -14.61 -16.22 23.63
C GLY A 131 -14.87 -15.01 22.73
N THR A 132 -14.23 -14.91 21.56
CA THR A 132 -14.46 -13.82 20.60
C THR A 132 -15.77 -14.05 19.83
N PRO A 133 -16.65 -13.04 19.68
CA PRO A 133 -17.84 -13.14 18.84
C PRO A 133 -17.53 -13.57 17.40
N ASP A 134 -18.41 -14.37 16.78
CA ASP A 134 -18.15 -15.01 15.48
C ASP A 134 -17.88 -14.02 14.34
N ASP A 135 -18.60 -12.91 14.32
CA ASP A 135 -18.47 -11.85 13.32
C ASP A 135 -17.15 -11.07 13.47
N VAL A 136 -16.73 -10.80 14.71
CA VAL A 136 -15.41 -10.23 15.03
C VAL A 136 -14.30 -11.20 14.65
N ALA A 137 -14.46 -12.48 15.00
CA ALA A 137 -13.48 -13.52 14.69
C ALA A 137 -13.31 -13.71 13.18
N ALA A 138 -14.41 -13.63 12.41
CA ALA A 138 -14.34 -13.65 10.96
C ALA A 138 -13.58 -12.43 10.39
N ALA A 139 -13.81 -11.24 10.94
CA ALA A 139 -13.10 -10.04 10.54
C ALA A 139 -11.59 -10.13 10.83
N GLN A 140 -11.21 -10.61 12.02
CA GLN A 140 -9.80 -10.83 12.40
C GLN A 140 -9.09 -11.81 11.47
N ARG A 141 -9.75 -12.93 11.11
CA ARG A 141 -9.19 -13.91 10.16
C ARG A 141 -8.95 -13.30 8.78
N GLN A 142 -9.89 -12.49 8.28
CA GLN A 142 -9.71 -11.81 6.99
C GLN A 142 -8.60 -10.75 7.03
N LEU A 143 -8.53 -9.97 8.12
CA LEU A 143 -7.44 -9.02 8.34
C LEU A 143 -6.07 -9.69 8.34
N ARG A 144 -5.97 -10.91 8.89
CA ARG A 144 -4.72 -11.67 8.91
C ARG A 144 -4.13 -11.85 7.51
N TYR A 145 -4.97 -12.15 6.52
CA TYR A 145 -4.54 -12.25 5.13
C TYR A 145 -4.15 -10.88 4.57
N LEU A 146 -4.99 -9.87 4.79
CA LEU A 146 -4.74 -8.52 4.27
C LEU A 146 -3.45 -7.88 4.84
N GLN A 147 -3.08 -8.22 6.07
CA GLN A 147 -1.85 -7.72 6.69
C GLN A 147 -0.56 -8.25 6.04
N GLY A 148 -0.62 -9.38 5.34
CA GLY A 148 0.48 -9.83 4.47
C GLY A 148 0.35 -9.27 3.05
N VAL A 149 -0.87 -9.21 2.51
CA VAL A 149 -1.11 -8.73 1.14
C VAL A 149 -0.76 -7.25 0.98
N LEU A 150 -1.08 -6.40 1.95
CA LEU A 150 -0.86 -4.95 1.83
C LEU A 150 0.63 -4.57 1.71
N PRO A 151 1.54 -5.08 2.57
CA PRO A 151 2.97 -4.84 2.40
C PRO A 151 3.52 -5.42 1.09
N LEU A 152 3.01 -6.57 0.63
CA LEU A 152 3.42 -7.16 -0.65
C LEU A 152 3.03 -6.25 -1.83
N LEU A 153 1.78 -5.78 -1.88
CA LEU A 153 1.30 -4.92 -2.96
C LEU A 153 2.02 -3.56 -2.95
N THR A 154 2.12 -2.91 -1.79
CA THR A 154 2.78 -1.61 -1.66
C THR A 154 4.30 -1.71 -1.88
N GLY A 155 4.93 -2.81 -1.48
CA GLY A 155 6.33 -3.11 -1.83
C GLY A 155 6.52 -3.31 -3.34
N ALA A 156 5.59 -3.99 -4.02
CA ALA A 156 5.62 -4.13 -5.47
C ALA A 156 5.50 -2.77 -6.18
N ILE A 157 4.70 -1.83 -5.67
CA ILE A 157 4.65 -0.45 -6.18
C ILE A 157 6.02 0.22 -6.12
N LEU A 158 6.75 0.06 -5.01
CA LEU A 158 8.11 0.61 -4.87
C LEU A 158 9.09 -0.02 -5.87
N ILE A 159 9.04 -1.34 -6.05
CA ILE A 159 9.87 -2.06 -7.03
C ILE A 159 9.58 -1.58 -8.46
N LEU A 160 8.30 -1.49 -8.84
CA LEU A 160 7.89 -0.99 -10.16
C LEU A 160 8.34 0.46 -10.36
N SER A 161 8.32 1.28 -9.30
CA SER A 161 8.81 2.66 -9.34
C SER A 161 10.32 2.74 -9.56
N ALA A 162 11.11 1.87 -8.91
CA ALA A 162 12.54 1.75 -9.15
C ALA A 162 12.83 1.31 -10.60
N GLN A 163 12.09 0.32 -11.11
CA GLN A 163 12.18 -0.12 -12.50
C GLN A 163 11.85 1.01 -13.50
N GLN A 164 10.84 1.83 -13.21
CA GLN A 164 10.51 3.01 -14.03
C GLN A 164 11.62 4.07 -14.01
N GLY A 165 12.40 4.14 -12.92
CA GLY A 165 13.61 4.95 -12.83
C GLY A 165 14.71 4.43 -13.76
N GLU A 166 14.96 3.12 -13.76
CA GLU A 166 15.94 2.50 -14.65
C GLU A 166 15.59 2.65 -16.14
N GLN A 167 14.30 2.58 -16.48
CA GLN A 167 13.81 2.82 -17.84
C GLN A 167 13.96 4.28 -18.34
N GLN A 168 14.38 5.21 -17.47
CA GLN A 168 14.70 6.60 -17.84
C GLN A 168 16.15 6.80 -18.29
N ARG A 169 17.00 5.77 -18.21
CA ARG A 169 18.38 5.84 -18.70
C ARG A 169 18.38 5.95 -20.24
N PRO A 170 19.25 6.79 -20.84
CA PRO A 170 19.24 7.03 -22.30
C PRO A 170 19.31 5.75 -23.15
N THR A 171 20.14 4.78 -22.74
CA THR A 171 20.28 3.49 -23.43
C THR A 171 19.00 2.66 -23.40
N GLN A 172 18.27 2.66 -22.27
CA GLN A 172 16.99 1.96 -22.11
C GLN A 172 15.86 2.64 -22.88
N MET A 173 15.91 3.97 -23.02
CA MET A 173 14.97 4.73 -23.84
C MET A 173 15.11 4.38 -25.32
N LEU A 174 16.35 4.37 -25.84
CA LEU A 174 16.63 4.02 -27.23
C LEU A 174 16.21 2.57 -27.54
N ALA A 175 16.61 1.62 -26.70
CA ALA A 175 16.22 0.21 -26.85
C ALA A 175 14.69 0.04 -26.84
N GLY A 176 14.00 0.68 -25.89
CA GLY A 176 12.55 0.55 -25.76
C GLY A 176 11.74 1.15 -26.92
N VAL A 177 12.21 2.25 -27.53
CA VAL A 177 11.60 2.82 -28.75
C VAL A 177 11.87 1.91 -29.96
N GLY A 178 13.10 1.41 -30.11
CA GLY A 178 13.46 0.48 -31.18
C GLY A 178 12.58 -0.78 -31.17
N SER A 179 12.39 -1.39 -29.99
CA SER A 179 11.49 -2.55 -29.86
C SER A 179 10.01 -2.21 -30.08
N ALA A 180 9.58 -0.95 -29.87
CA ALA A 180 8.20 -0.55 -30.15
C ALA A 180 7.95 -0.40 -31.65
N LEU A 181 8.94 0.12 -32.38
CA LEU A 181 8.89 0.24 -33.84
C LEU A 181 8.98 -1.12 -34.53
N ALA A 182 9.82 -2.04 -34.05
CA ALA A 182 9.94 -3.39 -34.61
C ALA A 182 8.69 -4.28 -34.44
N ARG A 183 7.73 -3.86 -33.61
CA ARG A 183 6.46 -4.56 -33.37
C ARG A 183 5.27 -3.95 -34.12
N ARG A 184 5.48 -2.85 -34.84
CA ARG A 184 4.50 -2.25 -35.75
C ARG A 184 4.76 -2.75 -37.16
#